data_AF-A0A072NH72-F1
#
_entry.id   AF-A0A072NH72-F1
#
_cell.length_a   1.000
_cell.length_b   1.000
_cell.length_c   1.000
_cell.angle_alpha   90.00
_cell.angle_beta   90.00
_cell.angle_gamma   90.00
#
_symmetry.space_group_name_H-M   'P 1'
#
loop_
_entity.id
_entity.type
_entity.pdbx_description
1 polymer ?
#
loop_
_entity_poly.entity_id
_entity_poly.type
_entity_poly.pdbx_seq_one_letter_code
_entity_poly.pdbx_strand_id
1 'polypeptide(L)'
;MFPSGRIEKGQEDSQTAALREATEELRITEEDINLVGPLDFFVSSSDSIIYPFVGWIEKEFAEISPNPDEVSEIFTVPVSFLLNTEPKIYQIHYKIEPEDNFPYHLIPDGKDYNWRPRNMKEYFYCYEDKVIWGMTARMLNEFLENIN
;
A
#
# COMPACT_ATOMS: atom_id res chain seq x y z
N MET A 1 -1.59 -7.86 2.69
CA MET A 1 -1.01 -6.49 2.66
C MET A 1 0.45 -6.60 3.06
N PHE A 2 1.25 -5.55 2.87
CA PHE A 2 2.56 -5.49 3.51
C PHE A 2 2.38 -5.14 4.99
N PRO A 3 3.35 -5.48 5.87
CA PRO A 3 3.33 -5.01 7.25
C PRO A 3 3.22 -3.48 7.30
N SER A 4 2.33 -2.97 8.15
CA SER A 4 2.03 -1.55 8.19
C SER A 4 1.21 -1.16 9.41
N GLY A 5 1.48 0.05 9.91
CA GLY A 5 0.58 0.71 10.84
C GLY A 5 0.79 2.21 10.89
N ARG A 6 0.37 2.81 12.00
CA ARG A 6 0.34 4.27 12.13
C ARG A 6 1.65 4.77 12.70
N ILE A 7 2.12 5.89 12.16
CA ILE A 7 3.23 6.63 12.75
C ILE A 7 2.74 7.24 14.07
N GLU A 8 3.39 6.90 15.18
CA GLU A 8 3.11 7.48 16.49
C GLU A 8 3.65 8.91 16.57
N LYS A 9 2.73 9.89 16.41
CA LYS A 9 3.08 11.30 16.24
C LYS A 9 3.92 11.83 17.40
N GLY A 10 5.12 12.33 17.07
CA GLY A 10 6.03 12.95 18.02
C GLY A 10 6.91 11.97 18.78
N GLN A 11 6.79 10.67 18.48
CA GLN A 11 7.62 9.62 19.08
C GLN A 11 8.58 9.02 18.05
N GLU A 12 8.14 8.84 16.81
CA GLU A 12 8.93 8.17 15.78
C GLU A 12 8.80 8.83 14.39
N ASP A 13 9.74 8.49 13.50
CA ASP A 13 9.65 8.78 12.07
C ASP A 13 9.04 7.60 11.30
N SER A 14 8.80 7.79 10.00
CA SER A 14 8.17 6.77 9.16
C SER A 14 8.99 5.48 9.04
N GLN A 15 10.32 5.57 9.12
CA GLN A 15 11.19 4.39 9.00
C GLN A 15 11.12 3.55 10.27
N THR A 16 11.22 4.21 11.42
CA THR A 16 11.09 3.59 12.74
C THR A 16 9.72 2.92 12.87
N ALA A 17 8.65 3.60 12.44
CA ALA A 17 7.31 3.02 12.42
C ALA A 17 7.24 1.75 11.53
N ALA A 18 7.80 1.80 10.32
CA ALA A 18 7.78 0.65 9.41
C ALA A 18 8.53 -0.57 9.98
N LEU A 19 9.67 -0.35 10.63
CA LEU A 19 10.42 -1.42 11.29
C LEU A 19 9.65 -2.00 12.48
N ARG A 20 9.10 -1.14 13.35
CA ARG A 20 8.28 -1.56 14.49
C ARG A 20 7.09 -2.42 14.04
N GLU A 21 6.30 -1.94 13.09
CA GLU A 21 5.11 -2.66 12.60
C GLU A 21 5.50 -3.99 11.94
N ALA A 22 6.58 -4.02 11.16
CA ALA A 22 7.09 -5.28 10.59
C ALA A 22 7.54 -6.29 11.65
N THR A 23 8.23 -5.82 12.70
CA THR A 23 8.68 -6.68 13.81
C THR A 23 7.52 -7.18 14.66
N GLU A 24 6.52 -6.34 14.94
CA GLU A 24 5.30 -6.70 15.68
C GLU A 24 4.45 -7.71 14.92
N GLU A 25 4.14 -7.43 13.65
CA GLU A 25 3.28 -8.28 12.81
C GLU A 25 3.93 -9.63 12.46
N LEU A 26 5.22 -9.65 12.11
CA LEU A 26 5.92 -10.87 11.69
C LEU A 26 6.61 -11.60 12.86
N ARG A 27 6.66 -11.00 14.06
CA ARG A 27 7.41 -11.49 15.23
C ARG A 27 8.88 -11.82 14.90
N ILE A 28 9.51 -10.91 14.17
CA ILE A 28 10.95 -10.90 13.88
C ILE A 28 11.61 -9.75 14.63
N THR A 29 12.94 -9.71 14.68
CA THR A 29 13.65 -8.57 15.29
C THR A 29 14.14 -7.59 14.23
N GLU A 30 14.50 -6.37 14.65
CA GLU A 30 15.07 -5.39 13.71
C GLU A 30 16.38 -5.90 13.08
N GLU A 31 17.17 -6.72 13.78
CA GLU A 31 18.38 -7.32 13.23
C GLU A 31 18.11 -8.34 12.12
N ASP A 32 16.89 -8.90 12.06
CA ASP A 32 16.46 -9.78 10.97
C ASP A 32 16.14 -8.98 9.69
N ILE A 33 16.11 -7.64 9.75
CA ILE A 33 15.73 -6.75 8.64
C ILE A 33 16.92 -5.89 8.20
N ASN A 34 17.38 -6.11 6.97
CA ASN A 34 18.34 -5.26 6.31
C ASN A 34 17.62 -4.25 5.40
N LEU A 35 17.41 -3.04 5.91
CA LEU A 35 16.67 -1.99 5.21
C LEU A 35 17.46 -1.48 3.99
N VAL A 36 16.83 -1.52 2.82
CA VAL A 36 17.38 -1.00 1.56
C VAL A 36 17.13 0.49 1.44
N GLY A 37 15.89 0.93 1.69
CA GLY A 37 15.53 2.34 1.64
C GLY A 37 14.04 2.61 1.40
N PRO A 38 13.65 3.90 1.35
CA PRO A 38 12.27 4.30 1.07
C PRO A 38 11.93 4.14 -0.42
N LEU A 39 10.64 3.94 -0.71
CA LEU A 39 10.05 4.15 -2.04
C LEU A 39 9.27 5.47 -2.07
N ASP A 40 8.67 5.80 -3.21
CA ASP A 40 7.80 6.97 -3.33
C ASP A 40 6.61 6.85 -2.36
N PHE A 41 6.14 7.99 -1.84
CA PHE A 41 5.00 8.02 -0.94
C PHE A 41 3.68 7.89 -1.71
N PHE A 42 2.68 7.29 -1.08
CA PHE A 42 1.36 7.10 -1.67
C PHE A 42 0.31 7.88 -0.87
N VAL A 43 -0.61 8.54 -1.57
CA VAL A 43 -1.78 9.17 -0.96
C VAL A 43 -2.97 8.23 -1.10
N SER A 44 -3.52 7.80 0.03
CA SER A 44 -4.71 6.96 0.06
C SER A 44 -5.97 7.77 -0.28
N SER A 45 -7.07 7.07 -0.55
CA SER A 45 -8.39 7.70 -0.73
C SER A 45 -8.94 8.32 0.56
N SER A 46 -8.34 8.04 1.71
CA SER A 46 -8.70 8.61 3.02
C SER A 46 -7.78 9.75 3.43
N ASP A 47 -7.12 10.40 2.46
CA ASP A 47 -6.14 11.47 2.65
C ASP A 47 -4.97 11.11 3.59
N SER A 48 -4.71 9.81 3.77
CA SER A 48 -3.57 9.32 4.55
C SER A 48 -2.36 9.19 3.63
N ILE A 49 -1.19 9.61 4.12
CA ILE A 49 0.07 9.45 3.40
C ILE A 49 0.75 8.17 3.89
N ILE A 50 1.13 7.31 2.95
CA ILE A 50 1.81 6.04 3.19
C ILE A 50 3.25 6.21 2.76
N TYR A 51 4.18 5.85 3.64
CA TYR A 51 5.62 5.90 3.41
C TYR A 51 6.17 4.46 3.36
N PRO A 52 6.20 3.84 2.18
CA PRO A 52 6.71 2.47 2.03
C PRO A 52 8.24 2.41 2.07
N PHE A 53 8.73 1.29 2.56
CA PHE A 53 10.15 0.96 2.61
C PHE A 53 10.38 -0.44 2.06
N VAL A 54 11.55 -0.64 1.46
CA VAL A 54 12.03 -1.95 1.00
C VAL A 54 13.17 -2.41 1.90
N GLY A 55 13.15 -3.68 2.27
CA GLY A 55 14.19 -4.32 3.06
C GLY A 55 14.29 -5.79 2.71
N TRP A 56 15.45 -6.37 3.00
CA TRP A 56 15.65 -7.82 3.00
C TRP A 56 15.31 -8.35 4.39
N ILE A 57 14.58 -9.46 4.43
CA ILE A 57 14.42 -10.25 5.65
C ILE A 57 15.44 -11.37 5.57
N GLU A 58 16.41 -11.38 6.48
CA GLU A 58 17.51 -12.36 6.52
C GLU A 58 17.06 -13.71 7.09
N LYS A 59 15.90 -13.72 7.73
CA LYS A 59 15.28 -14.92 8.32
C LYS A 59 14.59 -15.77 7.25
N GLU A 60 14.79 -17.08 7.34
CA GLU A 60 14.09 -18.02 6.47
C GLU A 60 12.58 -17.98 6.71
N PHE A 61 11.79 -18.00 5.63
CA PHE A 61 10.33 -17.87 5.73
C PHE A 61 9.69 -18.91 6.67
N ALA A 62 10.24 -20.14 6.70
CA ALA A 62 9.77 -21.22 7.57
C ALA A 62 9.95 -20.94 9.08
N GLU A 63 10.78 -19.97 9.45
CA GLU A 63 11.06 -19.58 10.83
C GLU A 63 10.21 -18.38 11.29
N ILE A 64 9.46 -17.76 10.37
CA ILE A 64 8.60 -16.62 10.66
C ILE A 64 7.24 -17.14 11.13
N SER A 65 6.85 -16.71 12.34
CA SER A 65 5.56 -17.06 12.94
C SER A 65 4.83 -15.78 13.30
N PRO A 66 3.89 -15.31 12.47
CA PRO A 66 3.33 -13.98 12.58
C PRO A 66 2.45 -13.84 13.84
N ASN A 67 2.16 -12.60 14.23
CA ASN A 67 1.28 -12.32 15.36
C ASN A 67 -0.18 -12.67 15.01
N PRO A 68 -0.80 -13.72 15.60
CA PRO A 68 -2.13 -14.16 15.22
C PRO A 68 -3.25 -13.17 15.60
N ASP A 69 -2.97 -12.22 16.49
CA ASP A 69 -3.92 -11.17 16.86
C ASP A 69 -4.12 -10.13 15.74
N GLU A 70 -3.15 -10.02 14.83
CA GLU A 70 -3.12 -9.01 13.77
C GLU A 70 -3.02 -9.62 12.36
N VAL A 71 -2.34 -10.76 12.24
CA VAL A 71 -2.00 -11.41 10.98
C VAL A 71 -2.57 -12.83 10.95
N SER A 72 -3.53 -13.04 10.04
CA SER A 72 -4.17 -14.35 9.86
C SER A 72 -3.34 -15.33 9.03
N GLU A 73 -2.57 -14.83 8.07
CA GLU A 73 -1.76 -15.63 7.14
C GLU A 73 -0.62 -14.79 6.56
N ILE A 74 0.53 -15.43 6.35
CA ILE A 74 1.64 -14.89 5.57
C ILE A 74 1.92 -15.81 4.37
N PHE A 75 2.35 -15.22 3.26
CA PHE A 75 2.78 -15.94 2.06
C PHE A 75 3.83 -15.12 1.33
N THR A 76 4.57 -15.78 0.44
CA THR A 76 5.55 -15.12 -0.43
C THR A 76 5.18 -15.32 -1.88
N VAL A 77 5.63 -14.38 -2.72
CA VAL A 77 5.52 -14.50 -4.18
C VAL A 77 6.92 -14.30 -4.76
N PRO A 78 7.41 -15.18 -5.64
CA PRO A 78 8.71 -14.97 -6.27
C PRO A 78 8.75 -13.65 -7.03
N VAL A 79 9.77 -12.83 -6.79
CA VAL A 79 9.97 -11.57 -7.54
C VAL A 79 10.09 -11.84 -9.03
N SER A 80 10.74 -12.94 -9.42
CA SER A 80 10.82 -13.38 -10.82
C SER A 80 9.44 -13.68 -11.42
N PHE A 81 8.50 -14.23 -10.66
CA PHE A 81 7.13 -14.43 -11.13
C PHE A 81 6.47 -13.08 -11.37
N LEU A 82 6.59 -12.15 -10.42
CA LEU A 82 5.99 -10.82 -10.50
C LEU A 82 6.52 -10.01 -11.68
N LEU A 83 7.82 -10.03 -11.94
CA LEU A 83 8.45 -9.35 -13.08
C LEU A 83 8.01 -9.92 -14.44
N ASN A 84 7.65 -11.20 -14.48
CA ASN A 84 7.21 -11.88 -15.70
C ASN A 84 5.68 -11.98 -15.85
N THR A 85 4.92 -11.38 -14.92
CA THR A 85 3.46 -11.46 -14.91
C THR A 85 2.86 -10.07 -15.04
N GLU A 86 2.10 -9.86 -16.11
CA GLU A 86 1.32 -8.62 -16.23
C GLU A 86 0.13 -8.64 -15.24
N PRO A 87 -0.03 -7.59 -14.41
CA PRO A 87 -1.19 -7.50 -13.53
C PRO A 87 -2.48 -7.32 -14.36
N LYS A 88 -3.60 -7.81 -13.84
CA LYS A 88 -4.91 -7.42 -14.39
C LYS A 88 -5.20 -5.99 -13.94
N ILE A 89 -5.53 -5.13 -14.90
CA ILE A 89 -5.76 -3.70 -14.63
C ILE A 89 -7.22 -3.36 -14.95
N TYR A 90 -7.90 -2.75 -13.98
CA TYR A 90 -9.28 -2.29 -14.13
C TYR A 90 -9.38 -0.80 -13.80
N GLN A 91 -10.25 -0.08 -14.51
CA GLN A 91 -10.50 1.33 -14.25
C GLN A 91 -11.65 1.48 -13.27
N ILE A 92 -11.44 2.24 -12.20
CA ILE A 92 -12.48 2.69 -11.28
C ILE A 92 -12.75 4.17 -11.54
N HIS A 93 -14.03 4.52 -11.64
CA HIS A 93 -14.49 5.89 -11.80
C HIS A 93 -15.11 6.38 -10.49
N TYR A 94 -14.46 7.36 -9.86
CA TYR A 94 -14.99 8.04 -8.70
C TYR A 94 -15.91 9.17 -9.14
N LYS A 95 -17.16 9.11 -8.69
CA LYS A 95 -18.10 10.22 -8.81
C LYS A 95 -17.88 11.17 -7.64
N ILE A 96 -17.77 12.45 -7.94
CA ILE A 96 -17.74 13.49 -6.92
C ILE A 96 -19.19 13.77 -6.50
N GLU A 97 -19.44 13.67 -5.20
CA GLU A 97 -20.73 13.98 -4.58
C GLU A 97 -20.48 14.99 -3.46
N PRO A 98 -20.70 16.30 -3.73
CA PRO A 98 -20.56 17.33 -2.71
C PRO A 98 -21.60 17.18 -1.61
N GLU A 99 -21.26 17.60 -0.39
CA GLU A 99 -22.21 17.67 0.72
C GLU A 99 -23.36 18.66 0.44
N ASP A 100 -24.48 18.50 1.16
CA ASP A 100 -25.68 19.34 1.01
C ASP A 100 -25.41 20.84 1.18
N ASN A 101 -24.42 21.20 2.00
CA ASN A 101 -24.04 22.58 2.32
C ASN A 101 -22.97 23.15 1.37
N PHE A 102 -22.57 22.42 0.33
CA PHE A 102 -21.53 22.85 -0.59
C PHE A 102 -21.88 24.20 -1.25
N PRO A 103 -20.99 25.21 -1.18
CA PRO A 103 -21.33 26.58 -1.55
C PRO A 103 -21.25 26.78 -3.07
N TYR A 104 -22.19 26.19 -3.81
CA TYR A 104 -22.26 26.29 -5.27
C TYR A 104 -22.23 27.74 -5.80
N HIS A 105 -22.76 28.70 -5.03
CA HIS A 105 -22.74 30.12 -5.42
C HIS A 105 -21.33 30.76 -5.50
N LEU A 106 -20.30 30.08 -4.98
CA LEU A 106 -18.91 30.54 -5.03
C LEU A 106 -18.11 29.99 -6.21
N ILE A 107 -18.65 29.03 -6.98
CA ILE A 107 -17.95 28.40 -8.10
C ILE A 107 -18.61 28.75 -9.44
N PRO A 108 -17.85 28.74 -10.56
CA PRO A 108 -18.43 28.85 -11.89
C PRO A 108 -19.52 27.81 -12.12
N ASP A 109 -20.56 28.17 -12.86
CA ASP A 109 -21.67 27.29 -13.24
C ASP A 109 -22.49 26.71 -12.06
N GLY A 110 -22.19 27.09 -10.82
CA GLY A 110 -22.99 26.74 -9.65
C GLY A 110 -23.29 25.24 -9.55
N LYS A 111 -24.58 24.89 -9.45
CA LYS A 111 -25.04 23.49 -9.37
C LYS A 111 -24.78 22.69 -10.65
N ASP A 112 -24.56 23.35 -11.78
CA ASP A 112 -24.26 22.74 -13.07
C ASP A 112 -22.75 22.56 -13.30
N TYR A 113 -21.92 22.79 -12.27
CA TYR A 113 -20.48 22.60 -12.35
C TYR A 113 -20.11 21.19 -12.84
N ASN A 114 -19.32 21.13 -13.91
CA ASN A 114 -18.91 19.88 -14.54
C ASN A 114 -17.76 19.21 -13.76
N TRP A 115 -18.12 18.41 -12.77
CA TRP A 115 -17.20 17.57 -12.03
C TRP A 115 -16.51 16.58 -12.97
N ARG A 116 -15.20 16.73 -13.14
CA ARG A 116 -14.42 15.73 -13.87
C ARG A 116 -14.35 14.46 -13.01
N PRO A 117 -14.78 13.30 -13.53
CA PRO A 117 -14.62 12.06 -12.80
C PRO A 117 -13.12 11.82 -12.56
N ARG A 118 -12.79 11.36 -11.35
CA ARG A 118 -11.46 10.82 -11.10
C ARG A 118 -11.44 9.37 -11.53
N ASN A 119 -10.51 9.05 -12.42
CA ASN A 119 -10.25 7.68 -12.83
C ASN A 119 -9.02 7.17 -12.10
N MET A 120 -9.09 5.95 -11.58
CA MET A 120 -7.97 5.29 -10.93
C MET A 120 -7.84 3.88 -11.49
N LYS A 121 -6.60 3.47 -11.76
CA LYS A 121 -6.28 2.09 -12.09
C LYS A 121 -6.20 1.28 -10.82
N GLU A 122 -6.92 0.17 -10.78
CA GLU A 122 -6.73 -0.89 -9.81
C GLU A 122 -5.96 -2.04 -10.44
N TYR A 123 -4.98 -2.52 -9.69
CA TYR A 123 -4.06 -3.59 -10.10
C TYR A 123 -4.40 -4.86 -9.33
N PHE A 124 -4.34 -5.99 -10.01
CA PHE A 124 -4.57 -7.30 -9.41
C PHE A 124 -3.46 -8.25 -9.86
N TYR A 125 -2.65 -8.69 -8.90
CA TYR A 125 -1.70 -9.78 -9.08
C TYR A 125 -2.33 -11.05 -8.50
N CYS A 126 -2.50 -12.06 -9.34
CA CYS A 126 -3.00 -13.37 -8.93
C CYS A 126 -1.82 -14.34 -8.86
N TYR A 127 -1.61 -14.95 -7.70
CA TYR A 127 -0.58 -15.96 -7.49
C TYR A 127 -1.19 -17.13 -6.74
N GLU A 128 -1.25 -18.30 -7.38
CA GLU A 128 -1.94 -19.48 -6.85
C GLU A 128 -3.39 -19.16 -6.43
N ASP A 129 -3.74 -19.36 -5.15
CA ASP A 129 -5.04 -19.03 -4.55
C ASP A 129 -5.09 -17.59 -3.99
N LYS A 130 -4.00 -16.83 -4.06
CA LYS A 130 -3.87 -15.49 -3.50
C LYS A 130 -4.14 -14.40 -4.53
N VAL A 131 -4.71 -13.30 -4.05
CA VAL A 131 -4.95 -12.08 -4.83
C VAL A 131 -4.37 -10.88 -4.07
N ILE A 132 -3.40 -10.21 -4.68
CA ILE A 132 -2.86 -8.94 -4.20
C ILE A 132 -3.53 -7.83 -5.00
N TRP A 133 -4.20 -6.91 -4.32
CA TRP A 133 -4.99 -5.85 -4.93
C TRP A 133 -4.97 -4.56 -4.10
N GLY A 134 -5.62 -3.50 -4.59
CA GLY A 134 -5.75 -2.23 -3.90
C GLY A 134 -4.41 -1.51 -3.73
N MET A 135 -4.25 -0.82 -2.60
CA MET A 135 -3.03 -0.05 -2.33
C MET A 135 -1.77 -0.92 -2.33
N THR A 136 -1.84 -2.15 -1.81
CA THR A 136 -0.71 -3.09 -1.83
C THR A 136 -0.27 -3.40 -3.25
N ALA A 137 -1.21 -3.67 -4.18
CA ALA A 137 -0.86 -3.93 -5.57
C ALA A 137 -0.33 -2.69 -6.30
N ARG A 138 -0.79 -1.48 -5.93
CA ARG A 138 -0.27 -0.23 -6.48
C ARG A 138 1.18 0.02 -6.05
N MET A 139 1.47 -0.13 -4.76
CA MET A 139 2.85 -0.04 -4.24
C MET A 139 3.74 -1.11 -4.88
N LEU A 140 3.23 -2.34 -4.99
CA LEU A 140 3.96 -3.42 -5.63
C LEU A 140 4.27 -3.12 -7.10
N ASN A 141 3.31 -2.59 -7.86
CA ASN A 141 3.51 -2.23 -9.26
C ASN A 141 4.60 -1.18 -9.43
N GLU A 142 4.59 -0.13 -8.60
CA GLU A 142 5.61 0.93 -8.64
C GLU A 142 7.00 0.38 -8.27
N PHE A 143 7.08 -0.46 -7.23
CA PHE A 143 8.32 -1.15 -6.89
C PHE A 143 8.87 -1.97 -8.07
N LEU A 144 8.02 -2.78 -8.72
CA LEU A 144 8.42 -3.61 -9.86
C LEU A 144 8.87 -2.76 -11.06
N GLU A 145 8.20 -1.64 -11.33
CA GLU A 145 8.60 -0.70 -12.39
C GLU A 145 9.98 -0.07 -12.13
N ASN A 146 10.36 0.13 -10.86
CA ASN A 146 11.66 0.71 -10.48
C ASN A 146 12.83 -0.27 -10.55
N ILE A 147 12.58 -1.58 -10.45
CA ILE A 147 13.64 -2.61 -10.43
C ILE A 147 13.78 -3.39 -11.74
N ASN A 148 12.94 -3.09 -12.73
CA ASN A 148 12.92 -3.76 -14.04
C ASN A 148 13.72 -2.97 -15.09
#